data_AF-A0A1V2ATJ6-F1
#
_entry.id   AF-A0A1V2ATJ6-F1
#
_cell.length_a   1.000
_cell.length_b   1.000
_cell.length_c   1.000
_cell.angle_alpha   90.00
_cell.angle_beta   90.00
_cell.angle_gamma   90.00
#
_symmetry.space_group_name_H-M   'P 1'
#
loop_
_entity.id
_entity.type
_entity.pdbx_description
1 polymer ?
#
loop_
_entity_poly.entity_id
_entity_poly.type
_entity_poly.pdbx_seq_one_letter_code
_entity_poly.pdbx_strand_id
1 'polypeptide(L)'
;SSDLSPKKNKLPTQTVYDNAHELKVIIYNKHDFIFAEEQAELVNGNAILFLQPEWSKKEEMTPLIVDYVMNNPKWRVSLQTHKYLNIP
;
A
#
# COMPACT_ATOMS: atom_id res chain seq x y z
N SER A 1 -6.79 4.71 15.29
CA SER A 1 -6.33 4.83 13.89
C SER A 1 -6.89 3.66 13.10
N SER A 2 -7.75 3.91 12.11
CA SER A 2 -8.28 2.87 11.22
C SER A 2 -7.43 2.78 9.96
N ASP A 3 -6.19 2.32 10.14
CA ASP A 3 -5.25 2.11 9.04
C ASP A 3 -5.52 0.75 8.42
N LEU A 4 -5.71 0.69 7.10
CA LEU A 4 -6.08 -0.52 6.38
C LEU A 4 -4.90 -1.10 5.61
N SER A 5 -4.62 -2.38 5.78
CA SER A 5 -3.65 -3.12 4.97
C SER A 5 -4.23 -4.46 4.51
N PRO A 6 -4.97 -4.47 3.38
CA PRO A 6 -5.69 -5.65 2.93
C PRO A 6 -4.72 -6.75 2.50
N LYS A 7 -5.11 -8.00 2.75
CA LYS A 7 -4.34 -9.17 2.32
C LYS A 7 -5.18 -9.99 1.34
N LYS A 8 -4.57 -10.47 0.26
CA LYS A 8 -5.26 -11.25 -0.78
C LYS A 8 -6.00 -12.48 -0.24
N ASN A 9 -5.52 -13.07 0.87
CA ASN A 9 -6.12 -14.23 1.52
C ASN A 9 -7.13 -13.89 2.62
N LYS A 10 -7.29 -12.61 2.97
CA LYS A 10 -8.24 -12.15 3.99
C LYS A 10 -8.61 -10.68 3.72
N LEU A 11 -9.61 -10.50 2.87
CA LEU A 11 -10.11 -9.16 2.54
C LEU A 11 -10.91 -8.56 3.72
N PRO A 12 -10.76 -7.25 3.97
CA PRO A 12 -11.63 -6.49 4.87
C PRO A 12 -13.10 -6.52 4.45
N THR A 13 -13.99 -6.19 5.39
CA THR A 13 -15.41 -5.94 5.07
C THR A 13 -15.59 -4.52 4.52
N GLN A 14 -16.66 -4.28 3.76
CA GLN A 14 -16.93 -2.96 3.17
C GLN A 14 -16.93 -1.83 4.21
N THR A 15 -17.54 -2.05 5.38
CA THR A 15 -17.54 -1.08 6.49
C THR A 15 -16.14 -0.65 6.93
N VAL A 16 -15.14 -1.54 6.83
CA VAL A 16 -13.76 -1.19 7.16
C VAL A 16 -13.17 -0.28 6.08
N TYR A 17 -13.42 -0.56 4.80
CA TYR A 17 -12.99 0.31 3.70
C TYR A 17 -13.65 1.71 3.78
N ASP A 18 -14.94 1.76 4.09
CA ASP A 18 -15.69 3.01 4.17
C ASP A 18 -15.17 3.95 5.27
N ASN A 19 -14.57 3.39 6.34
CA ASN A 19 -14.06 4.14 7.50
C ASN A 19 -12.52 4.22 7.55
N ALA A 20 -11.82 3.81 6.49
CA ALA A 20 -10.37 3.86 6.43
C ALA A 20 -9.86 5.30 6.26
N HIS A 21 -8.90 5.72 7.09
CA HIS A 21 -8.18 6.98 6.88
C HIS A 21 -6.97 6.81 5.94
N GLU A 22 -6.43 5.60 5.93
CA GLU A 22 -5.28 5.19 5.14
C GLU A 22 -5.57 3.81 4.52
N LEU A 23 -5.25 3.67 3.24
CA LEU A 23 -5.06 2.39 2.58
C LEU A 23 -3.57 2.20 2.30
N LYS A 24 -2.98 1.15 2.87
CA LYS A 24 -1.60 0.77 2.60
C LYS A 24 -1.55 -0.62 1.97
N VAL A 25 -1.03 -0.70 0.76
CA VAL A 25 -0.89 -1.95 0.02
C VAL A 25 0.57 -2.36 -0.03
N ILE A 26 0.84 -3.62 0.31
CA ILE A 26 2.18 -4.20 0.27
C ILE A 26 2.45 -4.74 -1.13
N ILE A 27 3.55 -4.28 -1.73
CA ILE A 27 3.97 -4.63 -3.09
C ILE A 27 5.13 -5.61 -3.02
N TYR A 28 4.85 -6.89 -3.30
CA TYR A 28 5.83 -7.97 -3.38
C TYR A 28 6.27 -8.23 -4.83
N ASN A 29 5.36 -8.10 -5.78
CA ASN A 29 5.59 -8.27 -7.22
C ASN A 29 4.73 -7.28 -8.03
N LYS A 30 4.93 -7.25 -9.36
CA LYS A 30 4.23 -6.31 -10.25
C LYS A 30 2.70 -6.49 -10.32
N HIS A 31 2.16 -7.68 -10.04
CA HIS A 31 0.71 -7.90 -10.03
C HIS A 31 0.04 -7.24 -8.81
N ASP A 32 0.82 -6.89 -7.78
CA ASP A 32 0.27 -6.22 -6.61
C ASP A 32 -0.14 -4.77 -6.89
N PHE A 33 0.33 -4.15 -7.97
CA PHE A 33 -0.18 -2.85 -8.42
C PHE A 33 -1.64 -2.95 -8.88
N ILE A 34 -2.02 -4.03 -9.56
CA ILE A 34 -3.42 -4.28 -9.95
C ILE A 34 -4.28 -4.44 -8.70
N PHE A 35 -3.81 -5.25 -7.76
CA PHE A 35 -4.47 -5.41 -6.47
C PHE A 35 -4.61 -4.06 -5.75
N ALA A 36 -3.57 -3.22 -5.76
CA ALA A 36 -3.63 -1.91 -5.12
C ALA A 36 -4.74 -1.02 -5.68
N GLU A 37 -4.90 -1.01 -7.00
CA GLU A 37 -5.98 -0.30 -7.69
C GLU A 37 -7.36 -0.85 -7.32
N GLU A 38 -7.54 -2.18 -7.35
CA GLU A 38 -8.79 -2.83 -6.93
C GLU A 38 -9.17 -2.48 -5.48
N GLN A 39 -8.19 -2.39 -4.58
CA GLN A 39 -8.43 -2.00 -3.19
C GLN A 39 -8.72 -0.51 -3.04
N ALA A 40 -8.13 0.33 -3.89
CA ALA A 40 -8.37 1.77 -3.90
C ALA A 40 -9.79 2.13 -4.39
N GLU A 41 -10.40 1.30 -5.22
CA GLU A 41 -11.81 1.46 -5.64
C GLU A 41 -12.80 1.19 -4.50
N LEU A 42 -12.39 0.43 -3.49
CA LEU A 42 -13.26 0.05 -2.36
C LEU A 42 -13.25 1.05 -1.22
N VAL A 43 -12.18 1.83 -1.07
CA VAL A 43 -12.05 2.82 0.01
C VAL A 43 -12.82 4.11 -0.28
N ASN A 44 -13.15 4.83 0.79
CA ASN A 44 -13.72 6.17 0.68
C ASN A 44 -12.72 7.15 0.04
N GLY A 45 -13.24 8.20 -0.60
CA GLY A 45 -12.42 9.20 -1.30
C GLY A 45 -11.53 10.09 -0.43
N ASN A 46 -11.62 10.01 0.90
CA ASN A 46 -10.75 10.76 1.81
C ASN A 46 -9.53 9.95 2.27
N ALA A 47 -9.48 8.66 1.96
CA ALA A 47 -8.38 7.79 2.37
C ALA A 47 -7.07 8.17 1.66
N ILE A 48 -5.97 8.24 2.41
CA ILE A 48 -4.64 8.41 1.84
C ILE A 48 -4.13 7.06 1.35
N LEU A 49 -3.67 7.01 0.09
CA LEU A 49 -3.25 5.77 -0.56
C LEU A 49 -1.73 5.62 -0.52
N PHE A 50 -1.25 4.52 0.07
CA PHE A 50 0.16 4.20 0.19
C PHE A 50 0.52 2.88 -0.48
N LEU A 51 1.65 2.91 -1.19
CA LEU A 51 2.35 1.72 -1.65
C LEU A 51 3.58 1.52 -0.79
N GLN A 52 3.73 0.33 -0.22
CA GLN A 52 4.89 -0.04 0.57
C GLN A 52 5.54 -1.28 -0.05
N PRO A 53 6.85 -1.27 -0.33
CA PRO A 53 7.52 -2.48 -0.77
C PRO A 53 7.48 -3.54 0.34
N GLU A 54 7.27 -4.80 -0.03
CA GLU A 54 7.59 -5.89 0.88
C GLU A 54 9.09 -5.86 1.20
N TRP A 55 9.45 -6.06 2.46
CA TRP A 55 10.80 -5.88 2.95
C TRP A 55 11.81 -6.78 2.24
N SER A 56 11.47 -8.05 2.03
CA SER A 56 12.33 -9.02 1.33
C SER A 56 12.53 -8.71 -0.16
N LYS A 57 11.72 -7.81 -0.72
CA LYS A 57 11.72 -7.40 -2.13
C LYS A 57 12.01 -5.92 -2.33
N LYS A 58 12.42 -5.21 -1.28
CA LYS A 58 12.54 -3.74 -1.28
C LYS A 58 13.45 -3.20 -2.37
N GLU A 59 14.59 -3.84 -2.62
CA GLU A 59 15.56 -3.38 -3.61
C GLU A 59 15.02 -3.49 -5.03
N GLU A 60 14.24 -4.54 -5.30
CA GLU A 60 13.57 -4.78 -6.59
C GLU A 60 12.35 -3.88 -6.77
N MET A 61 11.50 -3.75 -5.75
CA MET A 61 10.20 -3.09 -5.88
C MET A 61 10.23 -1.59 -5.65
N THR A 62 11.18 -1.04 -4.89
CA THR A 62 11.22 0.42 -4.61
C THR A 62 11.29 1.27 -5.88
N PRO A 63 12.18 0.99 -6.87
CA PRO A 63 12.23 1.77 -8.11
C PRO A 63 10.91 1.72 -8.87
N LEU A 64 10.30 0.53 -8.95
CA LEU A 64 9.03 0.32 -9.63
C LEU A 64 7.87 1.06 -8.96
N ILE A 65 7.86 1.10 -7.62
CA ILE A 65 6.87 1.86 -6.85
C ILE A 65 7.04 3.36 -7.08
N VAL A 66 8.28 3.86 -7.11
CA VAL A 66 8.56 5.28 -7.38
C VAL A 66 8.07 5.64 -8.79
N ASP A 67 8.42 4.85 -9.81
CA ASP A 67 7.95 5.04 -11.18
C ASP A 67 6.42 5.00 -11.27
N TYR A 68 5.78 4.07 -10.55
CA TYR A 68 4.33 3.96 -10.52
C TYR A 68 3.66 5.19 -9.89
N VAL A 69 4.18 5.67 -8.75
CA VAL A 69 3.67 6.86 -8.07
C VAL A 69 3.83 8.11 -8.93
N MET A 70 4.95 8.26 -9.64
CA MET A 70 5.15 9.39 -10.57
C MET A 70 4.10 9.43 -11.69
N ASN A 71 3.62 8.26 -12.14
CA ASN A 71 2.56 8.15 -13.14
C ASN A 71 1.14 8.16 -12.54
N ASN A 72 1.00 7.91 -11.24
CA ASN A 72 -0.28 7.79 -10.54
C ASN A 72 -0.26 8.62 -9.24
N PRO A 73 -0.37 9.96 -9.31
CA PRO A 73 -0.08 10.86 -8.18
C PRO A 73 -1.08 10.77 -7.01
N LYS A 74 -2.15 9.96 -7.12
CA LYS A 74 -3.02 9.60 -5.99
C LYS A 74 -2.31 8.76 -4.93
N TRP A 75 -1.27 8.03 -5.34
CA TRP A 75 -0.48 7.17 -4.48
C TRP A 75 0.71 7.91 -3.85
N ARG A 76 1.11 7.45 -2.67
CA ARG A 76 2.32 7.87 -1.96
C ARG A 76 3.19 6.67 -1.66
N VAL A 77 4.50 6.89 -1.56
CA VAL A 77 5.45 5.85 -1.12
C VAL A 77 5.49 5.82 0.40
N SER A 78 5.35 4.63 1.00
CA SER A 78 5.60 4.39 2.43
C SER A 78 6.88 3.57 2.61
N LEU A 79 7.84 4.08 3.39
CA LEU A 79 9.08 3.38 3.71
C LEU A 79 9.15 3.05 5.21
N GLN A 80 9.46 1.80 5.52
CA GLN A 80 9.67 1.36 6.91
C GLN A 80 11.09 1.71 7.38
N THR A 81 11.30 2.97 7.74
CA THR A 81 12.62 3.49 8.16
C THR A 81 13.20 2.76 9.38
N HIS A 82 12.36 2.32 10.33
CA HIS A 82 12.79 1.55 11.51
C HIS A 82 13.51 0.24 11.16
N LYS A 83 13.12 -0.45 10.08
CA LYS A 83 13.80 -1.68 9.63
C LYS A 83 15.22 -1.45 9.10
N TYR A 84 15.56 -0.22 8.71
CA TYR A 84 16.93 0.14 8.33
C TYR A 84 17.82 0.46 9.54
N LEU A 85 17.21 0.75 10.70
CA LEU A 85 17.93 1.17 11.90
C LEU A 85 18.24 0.02 12.87
N ASN A 86 17.79 -1.22 12.56
CA ASN A 86 17.90 -2.39 13.45
C ASN A 86 17.33 -2.15 14.86
N ILE A 87 16.31 -1.29 14.97
CA ILE A 87 15.63 -1.01 16.25
C ILE A 87 14.32 -1.82 16.26
N PRO A 88 14.13 -2.73 17.23
CA PRO A 88 12.91 -3.53 17.38
C PRO A 88 11.70 -2.72 17.86
#